data_AF-A0A9Q9DU65-F1
#
_entry.id   AF-A0A9Q9DU65-F1
#
_cell.length_a   1.000
_cell.length_b   1.000
_cell.length_c   1.000
_cell.angle_alpha   90.00
_cell.angle_beta   90.00
_cell.angle_gamma   90.00
#
_symmetry.space_group_name_H-M   'P 1'
#
loop_
_entity.id
_entity.type
_entity.pdbx_description
1 polymer ?
#
loop_
_entity_poly.entity_id
_entity_poly.type
_entity_poly.pdbx_seq_one_letter_code
_entity_poly.pdbx_strand_id
1 'polypeptide(L)'
;MFTKLLLFLGLAATLTSAFAIPTATLNTKQVWLHLFHEDNCNSAPAYMPVTADTCYAFAPGVKSLRVIGHDEGVKYNALKVYSAVDCESGPVLQPIMTDACSAVVAYKGIKLSINTSRT
;
A
#
# COMPACT_ATOMS: atom_id res chain seq x y z
N MET A 1 63.18 36.81 -17.55
CA MET A 1 62.95 35.41 -17.14
C MET A 1 61.64 35.36 -16.36
N PHE A 2 60.70 34.55 -16.85
CA PHE A 2 59.34 34.39 -16.35
C PHE A 2 59.29 33.43 -15.16
N THR A 3 58.49 33.73 -14.12
CA THR A 3 57.72 32.68 -13.43
C THR A 3 56.53 33.25 -12.64
N LYS A 4 55.36 33.11 -13.27
CA LYS A 4 54.07 32.58 -12.76
C LYS A 4 53.50 33.16 -11.44
N LEU A 5 52.65 34.17 -11.62
CA LEU A 5 51.53 34.51 -10.72
C LEU A 5 50.36 33.53 -11.01
N LEU A 6 50.03 32.64 -10.07
CA LEU A 6 48.86 31.77 -10.17
C LEU A 6 47.62 32.51 -9.65
N LEU A 7 46.82 33.04 -10.60
CA LEU A 7 45.43 33.46 -10.37
C LEU A 7 44.56 32.19 -10.25
N PHE A 8 44.16 31.84 -9.04
CA PHE A 8 43.04 30.92 -8.82
C PHE A 8 41.74 31.73 -8.85
N LEU A 9 41.11 31.81 -10.04
CA LEU A 9 39.69 32.11 -10.16
C LEU A 9 38.89 30.95 -9.58
N GLY A 10 38.54 31.04 -8.30
CA GLY A 10 37.52 30.19 -7.68
C GLY A 10 36.14 30.80 -7.88
N LEU A 11 35.55 30.65 -9.07
CA LEU A 11 34.14 30.94 -9.30
C LEU A 11 33.30 29.83 -8.66
N ALA A 12 33.01 29.96 -7.36
CA ALA A 12 32.07 29.09 -6.68
C ALA A 12 30.64 29.47 -7.11
N ALA A 13 30.18 28.92 -8.23
CA ALA A 13 28.77 28.91 -8.56
C ALA A 13 28.06 28.00 -7.53
N THR A 14 27.50 28.61 -6.49
CA THR A 14 26.58 27.92 -5.59
C THR A 14 25.32 27.61 -6.39
N LEU A 15 25.24 26.38 -6.91
CA LEU A 15 24.00 25.80 -7.39
C LEU A 15 23.08 25.68 -6.17
N THR A 16 22.21 26.67 -5.98
CA THR A 16 21.03 26.53 -5.13
C THR A 16 20.14 25.51 -5.82
N SER A 17 20.34 24.22 -5.48
CA SER A 17 19.36 23.20 -5.78
C SER A 17 18.13 23.51 -4.94
N ALA A 18 17.18 24.23 -5.54
CA ALA A 18 15.81 24.25 -5.06
C ALA A 18 15.32 22.80 -5.16
N PHE A 19 15.40 22.07 -4.06
CA PHE A 19 14.69 20.82 -3.93
C PHE A 19 13.21 21.18 -3.98
N ALA A 20 12.58 20.96 -5.13
CA ALA A 20 11.13 20.86 -5.18
C ALA A 20 10.78 19.71 -4.23
N ILE A 21 10.32 20.05 -3.03
CA ILE A 21 9.66 19.10 -2.16
C ILE A 21 8.46 18.63 -2.97
N PRO A 22 8.36 17.35 -3.34
CA PRO A 22 7.15 16.89 -3.97
C PRO A 22 6.04 17.11 -2.95
N THR A 23 5.12 18.02 -3.23
CA THR A 23 3.80 18.06 -2.60
C THR A 23 3.01 16.87 -3.15
N ALA A 24 3.51 15.66 -2.90
CA ALA A 24 2.65 14.51 -2.83
C ALA A 24 1.86 14.72 -1.54
N THR A 25 0.66 15.27 -1.65
CA THR A 25 -0.39 14.87 -0.73
C THR A 25 -0.51 13.36 -0.91
N LEU A 26 0.28 12.64 -0.12
CA LEU A 26 0.29 11.20 -0.01
C LEU A 26 -1.06 10.85 0.61
N ASN A 27 -2.09 10.86 -0.24
CA ASN A 27 -3.44 10.47 0.12
C ASN A 27 -3.40 8.93 0.18
N THR A 28 -2.61 8.37 1.10
CA THR A 28 -2.56 6.93 1.38
C THR A 28 -3.84 6.61 2.11
N LYS A 29 -4.93 6.61 1.35
CA LYS A 29 -6.23 6.10 1.73
C LYS A 29 -6.06 4.63 2.09
N GLN A 30 -6.14 4.31 3.36
CA GLN A 30 -5.94 2.97 3.88
C GLN A 30 -7.28 2.27 4.18
N VAL A 31 -7.24 0.95 4.05
CA VAL A 31 -8.21 0.03 4.65
C VAL A 31 -7.53 -0.68 5.78
N TRP A 32 -8.21 -0.79 6.90
CA TRP A 32 -7.72 -1.51 8.06
C TRP A 32 -8.31 -2.90 8.07
N LEU A 33 -7.44 -3.92 8.08
CA LEU A 33 -7.82 -5.32 8.16
C LEU A 33 -7.38 -5.93 9.49
N HIS A 34 -8.19 -6.87 9.97
CA HIS A 34 -7.74 -7.92 10.87
C HIS A 34 -7.47 -9.19 10.08
N LEU A 35 -6.34 -9.84 10.32
CA LEU A 35 -5.96 -11.14 9.78
C LEU A 35 -5.93 -12.18 10.90
N PHE A 36 -6.32 -13.42 10.59
CA PHE A 36 -6.45 -14.50 11.56
C PHE A 36 -5.79 -15.79 11.05
N HIS A 37 -5.18 -16.54 11.96
CA HIS A 37 -4.59 -17.87 11.67
C HIS A 37 -5.59 -19.02 11.87
N GLU A 38 -6.81 -18.69 12.30
CA GLU A 38 -7.93 -19.61 12.42
C GLU A 38 -9.03 -19.24 11.44
N ASP A 39 -9.87 -20.21 11.14
CA ASP A 39 -11.06 -20.01 10.34
C ASP A 39 -12.08 -19.13 11.10
N ASN A 40 -12.96 -18.46 10.35
CA ASN A 40 -14.07 -17.66 10.89
C ASN A 40 -13.68 -16.55 11.88
N CYS A 41 -12.43 -16.07 11.86
CA CYS A 41 -11.98 -14.93 12.65
C CYS A 41 -12.04 -15.15 14.18
N ASN A 42 -11.84 -16.40 14.63
CA ASN A 42 -11.99 -16.80 16.03
C ASN A 42 -10.74 -16.60 16.92
N SER A 43 -9.59 -16.27 16.32
CA SER A 43 -8.32 -16.08 17.05
C SER A 43 -7.99 -14.61 17.30
N ALA A 44 -6.88 -14.38 18.02
CA ALA A 44 -6.33 -13.03 18.16
C ALA A 44 -5.94 -12.47 16.78
N PRO A 45 -6.40 -11.25 16.42
CA PRO A 45 -6.12 -10.68 15.10
C PRO A 45 -4.72 -10.08 15.01
N ALA A 46 -4.12 -10.17 13.83
CA ALA A 46 -3.03 -9.30 13.41
C ALA A 46 -3.60 -8.10 12.63
N TYR A 47 -3.10 -6.90 12.91
CA TYR A 47 -3.55 -5.67 12.29
C TYR A 47 -2.74 -5.38 11.02
N MET A 48 -3.41 -5.01 9.94
CA MET A 48 -2.76 -4.70 8.68
C MET A 48 -3.43 -3.51 7.98
N PRO A 49 -2.73 -2.37 7.79
CA PRO A 49 -3.14 -1.35 6.86
C PRO A 49 -2.85 -1.79 5.43
N VAL A 50 -3.79 -1.52 4.53
CA VAL A 50 -3.67 -1.86 3.12
C VAL A 50 -3.90 -0.59 2.32
N THR A 51 -2.98 -0.24 1.42
CA THR A 51 -3.10 0.92 0.53
C THR A 51 -3.62 0.55 -0.84
N ALA A 52 -4.26 1.51 -1.49
CA ALA A 52 -4.68 1.42 -2.88
C ALA A 52 -3.56 0.91 -3.79
N ASP A 53 -3.93 0.10 -4.79
CA ASP A 53 -3.05 -0.30 -5.89
C ASP A 53 -1.74 -1.00 -5.50
N THR A 54 -1.61 -1.37 -4.22
CA THR A 54 -0.47 -2.11 -3.67
C THR A 54 -0.86 -3.56 -3.49
N CYS A 55 -0.03 -4.47 -4.00
CA CYS A 55 -0.20 -5.90 -3.75
C CYS A 55 0.45 -6.26 -2.41
N TYR A 56 -0.26 -7.05 -1.61
CA TYR A 56 0.26 -7.60 -0.37
C TYR A 56 0.12 -9.10 -0.37
N ALA A 57 1.21 -9.80 -0.07
CA ALA A 57 1.17 -11.24 0.17
C ALA A 57 0.63 -11.52 1.59
N PHE A 58 -0.21 -12.55 1.71
CA PHE A 58 -0.59 -13.06 3.02
C PHE A 58 0.59 -13.77 3.67
N ALA A 59 0.80 -13.52 4.96
CA ALA A 59 1.73 -14.30 5.75
C ALA A 59 1.31 -15.79 5.75
N PRO A 60 2.27 -16.73 5.81
CA PRO A 60 1.95 -18.15 5.91
C PRO A 60 1.02 -18.45 7.08
N GLY A 61 -0.05 -19.20 6.84
CA GLY A 61 -0.99 -19.63 7.87
C GLY A 61 -2.17 -18.68 8.11
N VAL A 62 -2.27 -17.54 7.43
CA VAL A 62 -3.49 -16.73 7.44
C VAL A 62 -4.64 -17.52 6.78
N LYS A 63 -5.76 -17.62 7.48
CA LYS A 63 -6.94 -18.39 7.05
C LYS A 63 -8.18 -17.54 6.81
N SER A 64 -8.37 -16.48 7.59
CA SER A 64 -9.50 -15.58 7.43
C SER A 64 -9.10 -14.12 7.70
N LEU A 65 -9.94 -13.21 7.24
CA LEU A 65 -9.79 -11.77 7.47
C LEU A 65 -11.15 -11.11 7.70
N ARG A 66 -11.13 -9.90 8.27
CA ARG A 66 -12.27 -8.97 8.23
C ARG A 66 -11.76 -7.55 8.06
N VAL A 67 -12.56 -6.72 7.41
CA VAL A 67 -12.32 -5.28 7.34
C VAL A 67 -12.84 -4.64 8.62
N ILE A 68 -12.06 -3.77 9.25
CA ILE A 68 -12.44 -3.12 10.52
C ILE A 68 -12.60 -1.61 10.40
N GLY A 69 -12.17 -1.01 9.29
CA GLY A 69 -12.27 0.43 9.11
C GLY A 69 -11.70 0.91 7.78
N HIS A 70 -12.05 2.14 7.45
CA HIS A 70 -11.61 2.85 6.26
C HIS A 70 -11.26 4.28 6.64
N ASP A 71 -10.25 4.85 5.99
CA ASP A 71 -9.99 6.28 6.10
C ASP A 71 -11.11 7.10 5.43
N GLU A 72 -11.20 8.38 5.75
CA GLU A 72 -12.26 9.25 5.24
C GLU A 72 -12.22 9.39 3.70
N GLY A 73 -13.40 9.42 3.07
CA GLY A 73 -13.51 9.60 1.61
C GLY A 73 -13.10 8.36 0.80
N VAL A 74 -13.07 7.20 1.44
CA VAL A 74 -12.76 5.90 0.87
C VAL A 74 -14.03 5.06 0.79
N LYS A 75 -14.41 4.62 -0.41
CA LYS A 75 -15.51 3.68 -0.63
C LYS A 75 -14.96 2.44 -1.36
N TYR A 76 -15.03 1.28 -0.71
CA TYR A 76 -14.72 0.00 -1.33
C TYR A 76 -15.94 -0.91 -1.28
N ASN A 77 -16.23 -1.56 -2.41
CA ASN A 77 -17.32 -2.54 -2.49
C ASN A 77 -16.81 -3.99 -2.37
N ALA A 78 -15.51 -4.23 -2.61
CA ALA A 78 -14.90 -5.56 -2.60
C ALA A 78 -13.35 -5.48 -2.54
N LEU A 79 -12.72 -6.51 -1.95
CA LEU A 79 -11.27 -6.76 -2.02
C LEU A 79 -10.98 -7.65 -3.23
N LYS A 80 -9.90 -7.38 -3.98
CA LYS A 80 -9.38 -8.37 -4.93
C LYS A 80 -8.42 -9.28 -4.19
N VAL A 81 -8.68 -10.58 -4.23
CA VAL A 81 -7.79 -11.62 -3.71
C VAL A 81 -7.22 -12.43 -4.85
N TYR A 82 -6.03 -12.97 -4.64
CA TYR A 82 -5.17 -13.51 -5.69
C TYR A 82 -4.63 -14.87 -5.26
N SER A 83 -4.51 -15.82 -6.20
CA SER A 83 -3.88 -17.12 -5.95
C SER A 83 -2.35 -17.05 -6.00
N ALA A 84 -1.78 -15.95 -6.52
CA ALA A 84 -0.35 -15.65 -6.51
C ALA A 84 0.02 -14.55 -5.50
N VAL A 85 1.26 -14.58 -5.01
CA VAL A 85 1.79 -13.64 -4.00
C VAL A 85 2.06 -12.23 -4.54
N ASP A 86 2.25 -12.13 -5.85
CA ASP A 86 2.56 -10.91 -6.60
C ASP A 86 1.32 -10.24 -7.21
N CYS A 87 0.14 -10.83 -6.98
CA CYS A 87 -1.13 -10.39 -7.56
C CYS A 87 -1.17 -10.41 -9.10
N GLU A 88 -0.36 -11.25 -9.75
CA GLU A 88 -0.36 -11.40 -11.22
C GLU A 88 -1.39 -12.44 -11.70
N SER A 89 -1.85 -13.33 -10.81
CA SER A 89 -2.97 -14.22 -11.11
C SER A 89 -4.28 -13.41 -11.30
N GLY A 90 -5.19 -13.86 -12.15
CA GLY A 90 -6.50 -13.20 -12.29
C GLY A 90 -7.20 -13.01 -10.93
N PRO A 91 -7.74 -11.81 -10.63
CA PRO A 91 -8.32 -11.53 -9.32
C PRO A 91 -9.66 -12.22 -9.12
N VAL A 92 -9.92 -12.69 -7.90
CA VAL A 92 -11.26 -13.04 -7.43
C VAL A 92 -11.75 -11.90 -6.53
N LEU A 93 -13.02 -11.52 -6.66
CA LEU A 93 -13.62 -10.50 -5.80
C LEU A 93 -14.15 -11.13 -4.51
N GLN A 94 -13.75 -10.57 -3.37
CA GLN A 94 -14.31 -10.85 -2.06
C GLN A 94 -15.14 -9.64 -1.60
N PRO A 95 -16.44 -9.81 -1.29
CA PRO A 95 -17.25 -8.73 -0.76
C PRO A 95 -16.65 -8.12 0.51
N ILE A 96 -16.70 -6.80 0.65
CA ILE A 96 -16.32 -6.14 1.90
C ILE A 96 -17.56 -5.89 2.72
N MET A 97 -17.64 -6.58 3.87
CA MET A 97 -18.59 -6.24 4.91
C MET A 97 -17.79 -6.00 6.18
N THR A 98 -18.02 -4.84 6.82
CA THR A 98 -17.23 -4.32 7.95
C THR A 98 -17.32 -5.16 9.23
N ASP A 99 -18.18 -6.16 9.23
CA ASP A 99 -18.49 -7.05 10.34
C ASP A 99 -18.40 -8.54 9.96
N ALA A 100 -18.39 -8.86 8.66
CA ALA A 100 -18.31 -10.25 8.21
C ALA A 100 -16.87 -10.75 8.13
N CYS A 101 -16.67 -11.98 8.56
CA CYS A 101 -15.43 -12.70 8.35
C CYS A 101 -15.40 -13.31 6.95
N SER A 102 -14.27 -13.21 6.26
CA SER A 102 -14.03 -13.81 4.94
C SER A 102 -12.94 -14.86 5.03
N ALA A 103 -13.20 -16.06 4.51
CA ALA A 103 -12.18 -17.10 4.38
C ALA A 103 -11.24 -16.79 3.21
N VAL A 104 -9.93 -16.91 3.45
CA VAL A 104 -8.88 -16.61 2.45
C VAL A 104 -7.85 -17.71 2.25
N VAL A 105 -8.11 -18.92 2.75
CA VAL A 105 -7.21 -20.07 2.69
C VAL A 105 -6.74 -20.40 1.26
N ALA A 106 -7.59 -20.16 0.26
CA ALA A 106 -7.30 -20.40 -1.15
C ALA A 106 -6.42 -19.32 -1.81
N TYR A 107 -6.14 -18.22 -1.12
CA TYR A 107 -5.48 -17.05 -1.69
C TYR A 107 -4.11 -16.81 -1.06
N LYS A 108 -3.23 -16.17 -1.82
CA LYS A 108 -1.85 -15.87 -1.46
C LYS A 108 -1.58 -14.37 -1.39
N GLY A 109 -2.42 -13.54 -2.01
CA GLY A 109 -2.27 -12.10 -1.97
C GLY A 109 -3.59 -11.35 -2.06
N ILE A 110 -3.50 -10.05 -1.80
CA ILE A 110 -4.60 -9.10 -1.81
C ILE A 110 -4.16 -7.78 -2.44
N LYS A 111 -5.06 -7.17 -3.21
CA LYS A 111 -4.90 -5.82 -3.74
C LYS A 111 -6.20 -5.05 -3.57
N LEU A 112 -6.10 -3.83 -3.07
CA LEU A 112 -7.23 -2.92 -2.99
C LEU A 112 -7.54 -2.33 -4.36
N SER A 113 -8.78 -2.48 -4.80
CA SER A 113 -9.29 -1.80 -5.99
C SER A 113 -10.12 -0.60 -5.52
N ILE A 114 -9.53 0.60 -5.46
CA ILE A 114 -10.31 1.80 -5.20
C ILE A 114 -11.13 2.09 -6.44
N ASN A 115 -12.46 2.10 -6.32
CA ASN A 115 -13.28 2.78 -7.30
C ASN A 115 -13.29 4.26 -6.92
N THR A 116 -12.35 5.04 -7.48
CA THR A 116 -12.41 6.48 -7.33
C THR A 116 -13.62 6.91 -8.14
N SER A 117 -14.71 7.34 -7.48
CA SER A 117 -15.75 8.09 -8.18
C SER A 117 -15.03 9.19 -8.96
N ARG A 118 -15.06 9.12 -10.30
CA ARG A 118 -14.66 10.24 -11.14
C ARG A 118 -15.54 11.40 -10.68
N THR A 119 -14.89 12.40 -10.08
CA THR A 119 -15.50 13.71 -9.86
C THR A 119 -15.49 14.46 -11.19
#